data_AF-A0A349GCE1-F1
#
_entry.id   AF-A0A349GCE1-F1
#
_cell.length_a   1.000
_cell.length_b   1.000
_cell.length_c   1.000
_cell.angle_alpha   90.00
_cell.angle_beta   90.00
_cell.angle_gamma   90.00
#
_symmetry.space_group_name_H-M   'P 1'
#
loop_
_entity.id
_entity.type
_entity.pdbx_description
1 polymer ?
#
loop_
_entity_poly.entity_id
_entity_poly.type
_entity_poly.pdbx_seq_one_letter_code
_entity_poly.pdbx_strand_id
1 'polypeptide(L)'
;MKRVALKDLQKDVVINQNLYDPRFNILVQRGTVLNDKMLEALSYYGYLSIFVKTENEKNDEHPSLPYEEINALIKLIKNAEIEFTTYYSKRQHANAISHYKKYIEKRDLFVQKSQRLAEDIILYLVKNQIRIYQIFESKSLKLYGTQHAIQTALLSVLMGIDLKLTMQELKILFNSAIMMEFGNIIIPKSILEKQGRLTTEEFEFVKAHTAFYSKEFNDCDKMHYLVRIVTQQHHERFNGSGYPLGLKKHEIHPLAQIMMV
;
A
#
# COMPACT_ATOMS: atom_id res chain seq x y z
N MET A 1 -22.87 12.73 -1.72
CA MET A 1 -22.03 13.18 -0.59
C MET A 1 -21.23 14.38 -1.03
N LYS A 2 -20.83 15.24 -0.10
CA LYS A 2 -19.86 16.30 -0.40
C LYS A 2 -18.54 15.98 0.30
N ARG A 3 -17.44 15.96 -0.45
CA ARG A 3 -16.10 15.93 0.15
C ARG A 3 -15.77 17.34 0.61
N VAL A 4 -15.53 17.52 1.89
CA VAL A 4 -15.23 18.82 2.50
C VAL A 4 -13.88 18.73 3.18
N ALA A 5 -13.01 19.72 2.94
CA ALA A 5 -11.72 19.79 3.64
C ALA A 5 -11.97 20.02 5.14
N LEU A 6 -11.14 19.46 6.02
CA LEU A 6 -11.38 19.61 7.47
C LEU A 6 -11.42 21.08 7.90
N LYS A 7 -10.57 21.92 7.29
CA LYS A 7 -10.53 23.36 7.52
C LYS A 7 -11.81 24.11 7.10
N ASP A 8 -12.61 23.51 6.22
CA ASP A 8 -13.81 24.11 5.63
C ASP A 8 -15.10 23.48 6.22
N LEU A 9 -14.98 22.62 7.24
CA LEU A 9 -16.12 21.99 7.90
C LEU A 9 -16.86 23.01 8.77
N GLN A 10 -18.19 23.03 8.61
CA GLN A 10 -19.07 23.76 9.51
C GLN A 10 -19.30 22.97 10.80
N LYS A 11 -19.84 23.63 11.83
CA LYS A 11 -20.26 22.95 13.07
C LYS A 11 -21.44 22.02 12.78
N ASP A 12 -21.58 20.98 13.60
CA ASP A 12 -22.69 20.02 13.60
C ASP A 12 -22.84 19.20 12.31
N VAL A 13 -21.74 19.02 11.59
CA VAL A 13 -21.72 18.21 10.37
C VAL A 13 -21.80 16.72 10.70
N VAL A 14 -22.74 16.03 10.05
CA VAL A 14 -22.91 14.57 10.14
C VAL A 14 -21.99 13.89 9.14
N ILE A 15 -21.16 12.97 9.62
CA ILE A 15 -20.25 12.20 8.77
C ILE A 15 -21.03 11.14 7.99
N ASN A 16 -20.73 10.98 6.70
CA ASN A 16 -21.36 9.95 5.85
C ASN A 16 -20.50 8.69 5.66
N GLN A 17 -19.48 8.50 6.48
CA GLN A 17 -18.52 7.39 6.40
C GLN A 17 -17.98 7.03 7.80
N ASN A 18 -17.37 5.85 7.92
CA ASN A 18 -16.55 5.55 9.09
C ASN A 18 -15.12 6.06 8.87
N LEU A 19 -14.53 6.65 9.89
CA LEU A 19 -13.15 7.16 9.88
C LEU A 19 -12.31 6.27 10.80
N TYR A 20 -11.09 5.96 10.38
CA TYR A 20 -10.22 4.97 11.02
C TYR A 20 -8.84 5.51 11.39
N ASP A 21 -8.27 4.94 12.45
CA ASP A 21 -6.88 5.15 12.85
C ASP A 21 -5.94 4.33 11.93
N PRO A 22 -4.60 4.46 12.07
CA PRO A 22 -3.66 3.75 11.20
C PRO A 22 -3.72 2.22 11.39
N ARG A 23 -4.28 1.74 12.50
CA ARG A 23 -4.44 0.32 12.81
C ARG A 23 -5.84 -0.19 12.46
N PHE A 24 -6.63 0.64 11.75
CA PHE A 24 -8.01 0.42 11.37
C PHE A 24 -9.01 0.30 12.52
N ASN A 25 -8.72 0.87 13.68
CA ASN A 25 -9.74 1.07 14.70
C ASN A 25 -10.64 2.26 14.31
N ILE A 26 -11.94 2.20 14.62
CA ILE A 26 -12.86 3.30 14.33
C ILE A 26 -12.49 4.52 15.19
N LEU A 27 -12.18 5.65 14.54
CA LEU A 27 -12.05 6.98 15.15
C LEU A 27 -13.41 7.67 15.24
N VAL A 28 -14.19 7.63 14.16
CA VAL A 28 -15.53 8.23 14.12
C VAL A 28 -16.45 7.35 13.29
N GLN A 29 -17.63 7.05 13.83
CA GLN A 29 -18.60 6.21 13.16
C GLN A 29 -19.47 7.03 12.20
N ARG A 30 -19.89 6.42 11.09
CA ARG A 30 -20.87 6.99 10.16
C ARG A 30 -22.13 7.42 10.92
N GLY A 31 -22.67 8.58 10.55
CA GLY A 31 -23.84 9.17 11.20
C GLY A 31 -23.53 9.94 12.49
N THR A 32 -22.28 9.97 12.94
CA THR A 32 -21.87 10.78 14.08
C THR A 32 -21.79 12.26 13.69
N VAL A 33 -22.25 13.13 14.59
CA VAL A 33 -22.06 14.58 14.50
C VAL A 33 -20.64 14.90 14.99
N LEU A 34 -19.85 15.59 14.17
CA LEU A 34 -18.47 15.92 14.52
C LEU A 34 -18.39 16.92 15.68
N ASN A 35 -17.51 16.62 16.64
CA ASN A 35 -17.10 17.54 17.69
C ASN A 35 -15.61 17.88 17.58
N ASP A 36 -15.18 18.87 18.36
CA ASP A 36 -13.79 19.38 18.30
C ASP A 36 -12.74 18.31 18.61
N LYS A 37 -12.99 17.40 19.57
CA LYS A 37 -12.07 16.30 19.89
C LYS A 37 -11.92 15.32 18.71
N MET A 38 -13.00 15.03 18.00
CA MET A 38 -12.97 14.19 16.81
C MET A 38 -12.21 14.90 15.69
N LEU A 39 -12.41 16.19 15.48
CA LEU A 39 -11.66 16.98 14.51
C LEU A 39 -10.15 17.02 14.82
N GLU A 40 -9.78 17.21 16.09
CA GLU A 40 -8.40 17.13 16.55
C GLU A 40 -7.80 15.75 16.27
N ALA A 41 -8.51 14.67 16.60
CA ALA A 41 -8.06 13.31 16.33
C ALA A 41 -7.87 13.08 14.82
N LEU A 42 -8.85 13.47 14.00
CA LEU A 42 -8.76 13.36 12.55
C LEU A 42 -7.58 14.17 11.98
N SER A 43 -7.37 15.40 12.46
CA SER A 43 -6.23 16.22 12.06
C SER A 43 -4.89 15.60 12.50
N TYR A 44 -4.82 15.08 13.73
CA TYR A 44 -3.65 14.36 14.26
C TYR A 44 -3.31 13.15 13.38
N TYR A 45 -4.32 12.41 12.98
CA TYR A 45 -4.25 11.29 12.06
C TYR A 45 -4.23 11.70 10.58
N GLY A 46 -3.93 12.97 10.25
CA GLY A 46 -3.61 13.39 8.88
C GLY A 46 -4.78 13.42 7.90
N TYR A 47 -6.02 13.41 8.38
CA TYR A 47 -7.17 13.65 7.53
C TYR A 47 -7.14 15.09 7.01
N LEU A 48 -7.26 15.25 5.69
CA LEU A 48 -7.34 16.56 5.04
C LEU A 48 -8.77 16.93 4.64
N SER A 49 -9.61 15.92 4.44
CA SER A 49 -10.98 16.05 3.97
C SER A 49 -11.78 14.80 4.33
N ILE A 50 -13.08 14.94 4.51
CA ILE A 50 -14.02 13.83 4.78
C ILE A 50 -15.28 13.98 3.93
N PHE A 51 -16.05 12.90 3.77
CA PHE A 51 -17.40 12.95 3.22
C PHE A 51 -18.43 13.20 4.31
N VAL A 52 -19.25 14.20 4.04
CA VAL A 52 -20.31 14.65 4.93
C VAL A 52 -21.65 14.39 4.29
N LYS A 53 -22.66 14.15 5.13
CA LYS A 53 -24.02 13.91 4.67
C LYS A 53 -24.57 15.20 4.05
N THR A 54 -25.11 15.09 2.85
CA THR A 54 -25.85 16.18 2.19
C THR A 54 -27.35 15.99 2.37
N GLU A 55 -28.12 17.08 2.40
CA GLU A 55 -29.58 17.08 2.71
C GLU A 55 -30.40 16.15 1.79
N ASN A 56 -29.90 15.81 0.59
CA ASN A 56 -30.60 15.00 -0.41
C ASN A 56 -30.09 13.56 -0.57
N GLU A 57 -29.18 13.09 0.29
CA GLU A 57 -28.68 11.71 0.20
C GLU A 57 -29.60 10.71 0.89
N LYS A 58 -30.03 9.68 0.15
CA LYS A 58 -30.62 8.47 0.75
C LYS A 58 -29.55 7.76 1.60
N ASN A 59 -29.97 7.22 2.74
CA ASN A 59 -29.07 6.56 3.71
C ASN A 59 -28.23 5.40 3.10
N ASP A 60 -28.65 4.83 1.97
CA ASP A 60 -28.10 3.58 1.42
C ASP A 60 -27.25 3.72 0.15
N GLU A 61 -26.99 4.92 -0.37
CA GLU A 61 -26.30 5.05 -1.66
C GLU A 61 -24.87 4.50 -1.64
N HIS A 62 -24.20 4.50 -0.48
CA HIS A 62 -22.86 3.93 -0.32
C HIS A 62 -22.68 3.40 1.11
N PRO A 63 -22.91 2.09 1.36
CA PRO A 63 -22.71 1.53 2.67
C PRO A 63 -21.23 1.59 3.05
N SER A 64 -20.93 2.13 4.25
CA SER A 64 -19.73 1.74 4.96
C SER A 64 -19.71 0.22 5.03
N LEU A 65 -18.53 -0.39 4.86
CA LEU A 65 -18.44 -1.83 5.05
C LEU A 65 -18.93 -2.22 6.44
N PRO A 66 -19.69 -3.32 6.57
CA PRO A 66 -20.04 -3.87 7.86
C PRO A 66 -18.79 -4.03 8.74
N TYR A 67 -18.93 -3.74 10.04
CA TYR A 67 -17.79 -3.81 10.99
C TYR A 67 -17.06 -5.17 10.93
N GLU A 68 -17.81 -6.26 10.76
CA GLU A 68 -17.29 -7.62 10.63
C GLU A 68 -16.45 -7.82 9.36
N GLU A 69 -16.90 -7.23 8.25
CA GLU A 69 -16.19 -7.26 6.97
C GLU A 69 -14.86 -6.50 7.07
N ILE A 70 -14.90 -5.31 7.67
CA ILE A 70 -13.71 -4.51 7.91
C ILE A 70 -12.72 -5.28 8.79
N ASN A 71 -13.17 -5.93 9.86
CA ASN A 71 -12.27 -6.73 10.71
C ASN A 71 -11.64 -7.92 9.97
N ALA A 72 -12.38 -8.57 9.07
CA ALA A 72 -11.85 -9.65 8.26
C ALA A 72 -10.72 -9.13 7.35
N LEU A 73 -10.94 -7.99 6.68
CA LEU A 73 -9.91 -7.34 5.86
C LEU A 73 -8.70 -6.89 6.71
N ILE A 74 -8.94 -6.30 7.88
CA ILE A 74 -7.89 -5.91 8.84
C ILE A 74 -7.05 -7.12 9.24
N LYS A 75 -7.70 -8.25 9.53
CA LYS A 75 -6.99 -9.47 9.93
C LYS A 75 -6.11 -9.99 8.80
N LEU A 76 -6.60 -9.98 7.56
CA LEU A 76 -5.81 -10.34 6.38
C LEU A 76 -4.60 -9.41 6.21
N ILE A 77 -4.82 -8.10 6.33
CA ILE A 77 -3.77 -7.07 6.26
C ILE A 77 -2.72 -7.28 7.36
N LYS A 78 -3.13 -7.49 8.61
CA LYS A 78 -2.22 -7.72 9.75
C LYS A 78 -1.41 -9.01 9.57
N ASN A 79 -2.03 -10.08 9.08
CA ASN A 79 -1.32 -11.32 8.78
C ASN A 79 -0.25 -11.09 7.70
N ALA A 80 -0.60 -10.31 6.67
CA ALA A 80 0.35 -9.94 5.63
C ALA A 80 1.52 -9.14 6.22
N GLU A 81 1.24 -8.10 7.01
CA GLU A 81 2.25 -7.29 7.71
C GLU A 81 3.21 -8.14 8.55
N ILE A 82 2.70 -9.10 9.32
CA ILE A 82 3.49 -10.01 10.16
C ILE A 82 4.40 -10.89 9.30
N GLU A 83 3.86 -11.51 8.24
CA GLU A 83 4.64 -12.38 7.34
C GLU A 83 5.76 -11.59 6.64
N PHE A 84 5.45 -10.39 6.15
CA PHE A 84 6.41 -9.49 5.52
C PHE A 84 7.50 -9.07 6.51
N THR A 85 7.13 -8.51 7.66
CA THR A 85 8.08 -8.03 8.69
C THR A 85 8.99 -9.16 9.19
N THR A 86 8.44 -10.37 9.34
CA THR A 86 9.19 -11.56 9.76
C THR A 86 10.25 -11.94 8.72
N TYR A 87 9.90 -11.92 7.43
CA TYR A 87 10.85 -12.20 6.36
C TYR A 87 11.95 -11.13 6.29
N TYR A 88 11.57 -9.85 6.34
CA TYR A 88 12.49 -8.71 6.35
C TYR A 88 13.52 -8.79 7.47
N SER A 89 13.06 -8.97 8.71
CA SER A 89 13.92 -9.05 9.89
C SER A 89 14.90 -10.22 9.77
N LYS A 90 14.45 -11.38 9.29
CA LYS A 90 15.32 -12.55 9.09
C LYS A 90 16.35 -12.33 7.99
N ARG A 91 16.02 -11.57 6.94
CA ARG A 91 16.95 -11.28 5.85
C ARG A 91 18.09 -10.36 6.28
N GLN A 92 17.81 -9.37 7.14
CA GLN A 92 18.80 -8.41 7.62
C GLN A 92 19.92 -9.08 8.44
N HIS A 93 19.62 -10.22 9.07
CA HIS A 93 20.56 -10.99 9.90
C HIS A 93 21.26 -12.13 9.15
N ALA A 94 20.95 -12.37 7.87
CA ALA A 94 21.49 -13.48 7.09
C ALA A 94 22.75 -13.06 6.31
N ASN A 95 23.91 -13.04 6.96
CA ASN A 95 25.20 -12.60 6.36
C ASN A 95 26.21 -13.72 6.06
N ALA A 96 25.82 -15.01 6.06
CA ALA A 96 26.75 -16.11 5.80
C ALA A 96 26.40 -16.94 4.54
N ILE A 97 27.37 -17.10 3.64
CA ILE A 97 27.30 -17.91 2.41
C ILE A 97 26.92 -19.38 2.70
N SER A 98 27.24 -19.90 3.89
CA SER A 98 26.92 -21.28 4.33
C SER A 98 25.41 -21.58 4.46
N HIS A 99 24.54 -20.59 4.32
CA HIS A 99 23.09 -20.74 4.46
C HIS A 99 22.29 -20.54 3.16
N TYR A 100 22.94 -20.47 1.99
CA TYR A 100 22.30 -20.15 0.72
C TYR A 100 21.09 -21.05 0.38
N LYS A 101 21.18 -22.37 0.58
CA LYS A 101 20.05 -23.29 0.34
C LYS A 101 18.85 -23.01 1.26
N LYS A 102 19.11 -22.87 2.57
CA LYS A 102 18.09 -22.52 3.58
C LYS A 102 17.48 -21.14 3.32
N TYR A 103 18.24 -20.24 2.71
CA TYR A 103 17.78 -18.92 2.30
C TYR A 103 16.83 -19.01 1.09
N ILE A 104 17.16 -19.79 0.05
CA ILE A 104 16.27 -20.05 -1.10
C ILE A 104 14.95 -20.64 -0.62
N GLU A 105 14.98 -21.68 0.22
CA GLU A 105 13.77 -22.32 0.76
C GLU A 105 12.86 -21.32 1.50
N LYS A 106 13.45 -20.39 2.27
CA LYS A 106 12.70 -19.34 2.97
C LYS A 106 12.11 -18.30 2.01
N ARG A 107 12.86 -17.91 0.98
CA ARG A 107 12.42 -16.99 -0.06
C ARG A 107 11.23 -17.58 -0.82
N ASP A 108 11.32 -18.84 -1.23
CA ASP A 108 10.26 -19.50 -1.99
C ASP A 108 9.01 -19.72 -1.12
N LEU A 109 9.18 -20.06 0.15
CA LEU A 109 8.06 -20.12 1.10
C LEU A 109 7.38 -18.76 1.28
N PHE A 110 8.17 -17.69 1.43
CA PHE A 110 7.68 -16.33 1.54
C PHE A 110 6.85 -15.93 0.31
N VAL A 111 7.37 -16.21 -0.88
CA VAL A 111 6.70 -16.02 -2.16
C VAL A 111 5.35 -16.74 -2.20
N GLN A 112 5.31 -18.04 -1.86
CA GLN A 112 4.07 -18.80 -1.90
C GLN A 112 3.01 -18.26 -0.93
N LYS A 113 3.44 -17.83 0.27
CA LYS A 113 2.54 -17.20 1.24
C LYS A 113 2.01 -15.86 0.72
N SER A 114 2.88 -15.03 0.14
CA SER A 114 2.49 -13.74 -0.43
C SER A 114 1.46 -13.90 -1.56
N GLN A 115 1.63 -14.91 -2.41
CA GLN A 115 0.67 -15.22 -3.48
C GLN A 115 -0.71 -15.64 -2.94
N ARG A 116 -0.75 -16.45 -1.86
CA ARG A 116 -2.02 -16.85 -1.21
C ARG A 116 -2.70 -15.67 -0.54
N LEU A 117 -1.93 -14.87 0.22
CA LEU A 117 -2.45 -13.64 0.85
C LEU A 117 -3.02 -12.66 -0.18
N ALA A 118 -2.33 -12.49 -1.31
CA ALA A 118 -2.81 -11.66 -2.41
C ALA A 118 -4.17 -12.16 -2.90
N GLU A 119 -4.29 -13.46 -3.13
CA GLU A 119 -5.53 -14.08 -3.62
C GLU A 119 -6.67 -13.95 -2.62
N ASP A 120 -6.43 -14.23 -1.34
CA ASP A 120 -7.42 -14.06 -0.26
C ASP A 120 -7.92 -12.61 -0.19
N ILE A 121 -7.01 -11.64 -0.24
CA ILE A 121 -7.35 -10.21 -0.20
C ILE A 121 -8.12 -9.82 -1.46
N ILE A 122 -7.65 -10.21 -2.66
CA ILE A 122 -8.32 -9.84 -3.92
C ILE A 122 -9.73 -10.44 -3.96
N LEU A 123 -9.89 -11.72 -3.63
CA LEU A 123 -11.19 -12.38 -3.57
C LEU A 123 -12.11 -11.70 -2.55
N TYR A 124 -11.56 -11.30 -1.40
CA TYR A 124 -12.29 -10.55 -0.40
C TYR A 124 -12.75 -9.17 -0.94
N LEU A 125 -11.86 -8.42 -1.59
CA LEU A 125 -12.18 -7.12 -2.17
C LEU A 125 -13.28 -7.23 -3.24
N VAL A 126 -13.17 -8.23 -4.12
CA VAL A 126 -14.15 -8.48 -5.20
C VAL A 126 -15.49 -8.95 -4.65
N LYS A 127 -15.50 -9.94 -3.73
CA LYS A 127 -16.72 -10.52 -3.16
C LYS A 127 -17.56 -9.48 -2.44
N ASN A 128 -16.92 -8.62 -1.66
CA ASN A 128 -17.61 -7.58 -0.87
C ASN A 128 -17.74 -6.26 -1.65
N GLN A 129 -17.36 -6.24 -2.94
CA GLN A 129 -17.43 -5.07 -3.82
C GLN A 129 -16.77 -3.82 -3.22
N ILE A 130 -15.64 -4.03 -2.54
CA ILE A 130 -14.87 -2.95 -1.90
C ILE A 130 -14.41 -1.97 -2.97
N ARG A 131 -14.62 -0.68 -2.72
CA ARG A 131 -14.22 0.41 -3.62
C ARG A 131 -13.09 1.23 -3.05
N ILE A 132 -12.35 1.86 -3.96
CA ILE A 132 -11.15 2.63 -3.62
C ILE A 132 -11.39 3.76 -2.61
N TYR A 133 -12.54 4.42 -2.68
CA TYR A 133 -12.87 5.50 -1.74
C TYR A 133 -13.02 5.01 -0.31
N GLN A 134 -13.44 3.75 -0.09
CA GLN A 134 -13.60 3.18 1.26
C GLN A 134 -12.27 2.91 1.96
N ILE A 135 -11.16 2.78 1.21
CA ILE A 135 -9.80 2.56 1.75
C ILE A 135 -9.01 3.88 1.86
N PHE A 136 -9.20 4.82 0.93
CA PHE A 136 -8.47 6.10 0.89
C PHE A 136 -8.71 7.00 2.10
N GLU A 137 -9.77 6.72 2.85
CA GLU A 137 -10.16 7.51 4.01
C GLU A 137 -9.18 7.32 5.18
N SER A 138 -8.41 6.23 5.27
CA SER A 138 -7.45 6.01 6.37
C SER A 138 -6.08 6.68 6.16
N LYS A 139 -6.03 7.99 5.83
CA LYS A 139 -4.76 8.74 5.61
C LYS A 139 -3.84 8.85 6.84
N SER A 140 -4.18 8.17 7.92
CA SER A 140 -3.46 8.07 9.18
C SER A 140 -2.13 7.35 9.12
N LEU A 141 -1.57 7.09 7.93
CA LEU A 141 -0.40 6.26 7.80
C LEU A 141 0.89 7.04 7.63
N LYS A 142 1.30 7.69 8.72
CA LYS A 142 2.72 7.92 9.01
C LYS A 142 3.31 6.65 9.63
N LEU A 143 3.56 5.62 8.85
CA LEU A 143 4.28 4.42 9.32
C LEU A 143 5.24 3.88 8.25
N TYR A 144 6.48 3.62 8.66
CA TYR A 144 7.59 3.21 7.81
C TYR A 144 7.45 1.73 7.34
N GLY A 145 7.68 1.48 6.04
CA GLY A 145 8.28 0.25 5.49
C GLY A 145 7.39 -0.93 5.09
N THR A 146 6.34 -1.25 5.86
CA THR A 146 5.45 -2.39 5.52
C THR A 146 4.01 -1.97 5.32
N GLN A 147 3.58 -0.93 6.03
CA GLN A 147 2.21 -0.47 5.94
C GLN A 147 1.95 0.39 4.71
N HIS A 148 2.94 1.17 4.27
CA HIS A 148 2.88 1.89 3.01
C HIS A 148 2.83 0.92 1.81
N ALA A 149 3.64 -0.14 1.83
CA ALA A 149 3.57 -1.26 0.88
C ALA A 149 2.16 -1.88 0.81
N ILE A 150 1.54 -2.17 1.95
CA ILE A 150 0.18 -2.75 2.01
C ILE A 150 -0.87 -1.78 1.47
N GLN A 151 -0.81 -0.50 1.83
CA GLN A 151 -1.76 0.50 1.30
C GLN A 151 -1.63 0.61 -0.22
N THR A 152 -0.40 0.72 -0.71
CA THR A 152 -0.13 0.80 -2.15
C THR A 152 -0.64 -0.45 -2.85
N ALA A 153 -0.48 -1.63 -2.26
CA ALA A 153 -1.00 -2.88 -2.79
C ALA A 153 -2.52 -2.87 -2.88
N LEU A 154 -3.23 -2.49 -1.81
CA LEU A 154 -4.69 -2.40 -1.80
C LEU A 154 -5.21 -1.41 -2.84
N LEU A 155 -4.62 -0.21 -2.89
CA LEU A 155 -5.02 0.82 -3.84
C LEU A 155 -4.78 0.39 -5.28
N SER A 156 -3.61 -0.19 -5.57
CA SER A 156 -3.26 -0.66 -6.91
C SER A 156 -4.20 -1.79 -7.36
N VAL A 157 -4.51 -2.73 -6.46
CA VAL A 157 -5.47 -3.80 -6.73
C VAL A 157 -6.87 -3.24 -7.00
N LEU A 158 -7.34 -2.30 -6.18
CA LEU A 158 -8.66 -1.68 -6.37
C LEU A 158 -8.75 -0.93 -7.70
N MET A 159 -7.71 -0.17 -8.06
CA MET A 159 -7.61 0.45 -9.39
C MET A 159 -7.63 -0.61 -10.49
N GLY A 160 -6.88 -1.70 -10.31
CA GLY A 160 -6.86 -2.82 -11.24
C GLY A 160 -8.22 -3.49 -11.42
N ILE A 161 -8.99 -3.65 -10.34
CA ILE A 161 -10.35 -4.19 -10.38
C ILE A 161 -11.25 -3.26 -11.20
N ASP A 162 -11.19 -1.95 -10.96
CA ASP A 162 -11.96 -0.96 -11.71
C ASP A 162 -11.54 -0.92 -13.20
N LEU A 163 -10.26 -1.20 -13.50
CA LEU A 163 -9.72 -1.37 -14.85
C LEU A 163 -10.00 -2.75 -15.47
N LYS A 164 -10.71 -3.64 -14.75
CA LYS A 164 -11.08 -5.00 -15.19
C LYS A 164 -9.88 -5.91 -15.49
N LEU A 165 -8.78 -5.73 -14.75
CA LEU A 165 -7.62 -6.60 -14.85
C LEU A 165 -7.95 -8.03 -14.40
N THR A 166 -7.22 -8.99 -14.95
CA THR A 166 -7.32 -10.40 -14.60
C THR A 166 -6.80 -10.68 -13.18
N MET A 167 -7.24 -11.80 -12.58
CA MET A 167 -6.73 -12.24 -11.27
C MET A 167 -5.20 -12.32 -11.24
N GLN A 168 -4.57 -12.76 -12.33
CA GLN A 168 -3.11 -12.85 -12.42
C GLN A 168 -2.45 -11.47 -12.38
N GLU A 169 -2.99 -10.49 -13.12
CA GLU A 169 -2.50 -9.11 -13.11
C GLU A 169 -2.71 -8.43 -11.76
N LEU A 170 -3.85 -8.66 -11.10
CA LEU A 170 -4.11 -8.17 -9.75
C LEU A 170 -3.12 -8.75 -8.73
N LYS A 171 -2.82 -10.06 -8.83
CA LYS A 171 -1.79 -10.69 -7.99
C LYS A 171 -0.41 -10.10 -8.27
N ILE A 172 -0.08 -9.76 -9.52
CA ILE A 172 1.17 -9.07 -9.85
C ILE A 172 1.23 -7.70 -9.17
N LEU A 173 0.19 -6.86 -9.31
CA LEU A 173 0.11 -5.55 -8.67
C LEU A 173 0.27 -5.64 -7.15
N PHE A 174 -0.46 -6.56 -6.51
CA PHE A 174 -0.37 -6.75 -5.07
C PHE A 174 1.05 -7.11 -4.63
N ASN A 175 1.63 -8.16 -5.22
CA ASN A 175 2.96 -8.63 -4.84
C ASN A 175 4.02 -7.56 -5.14
N SER A 176 3.92 -6.84 -6.26
CA SER A 176 4.86 -5.79 -6.60
C SER A 176 4.85 -4.64 -5.60
N ALA A 177 3.67 -4.18 -5.18
CA ALA A 177 3.53 -3.09 -4.22
C ALA A 177 4.01 -3.49 -2.82
N ILE A 178 3.72 -4.71 -2.40
CA ILE A 178 4.27 -5.26 -1.16
C ILE A 178 5.80 -5.32 -1.16
N MET A 179 6.38 -5.67 -2.31
CA MET A 179 7.82 -5.91 -2.42
C MET A 179 8.61 -4.65 -2.80
N MET A 180 7.96 -3.52 -3.07
CA MET A 180 8.66 -2.31 -3.53
C MET A 180 9.59 -1.73 -2.46
N GLU A 181 9.16 -1.75 -1.20
CA GLU A 181 10.00 -1.31 -0.08
C GLU A 181 11.06 -2.36 0.29
N PHE A 182 11.12 -3.51 -0.40
CA PHE A 182 12.04 -4.59 -0.03
C PHE A 182 13.49 -4.18 -0.15
N GLY A 183 13.79 -3.36 -1.16
CA GLY A 183 15.11 -2.80 -1.37
C GLY A 183 15.60 -1.88 -0.25
N ASN A 184 14.72 -1.38 0.62
CA ASN A 184 15.15 -0.46 1.68
C ASN A 184 16.11 -1.12 2.69
N ILE A 185 16.17 -2.46 2.71
CA ILE A 185 17.09 -3.23 3.54
C ILE A 185 18.58 -2.93 3.27
N ILE A 186 18.92 -2.46 2.07
CA ILE A 186 20.29 -2.08 1.71
C ILE A 186 20.59 -0.60 1.92
N ILE A 187 19.59 0.22 2.26
CA ILE A 187 19.78 1.64 2.52
C ILE A 187 20.23 1.83 3.98
N PRO A 188 21.32 2.57 4.24
CA PRO A 188 21.72 2.92 5.59
C PRO A 188 20.59 3.61 6.36
N LYS A 189 20.39 3.23 7.63
CA LYS A 189 19.33 3.80 8.48
C LYS A 189 19.42 5.33 8.60
N SER A 190 20.64 5.88 8.66
CA SER A 190 20.88 7.32 8.70
C SER A 190 20.40 8.06 7.44
N ILE A 191 20.38 7.39 6.28
CA ILE A 191 19.86 7.92 5.02
C ILE A 191 18.34 7.77 5.00
N LEU A 192 17.82 6.59 5.38
CA LEU A 192 16.39 6.28 5.34
C LEU A 192 15.56 7.16 6.31
N GLU A 193 16.10 7.49 7.47
CA GLU A 193 15.41 8.27 8.51
C GLU A 193 15.78 9.77 8.52
N LYS A 194 16.56 10.22 7.53
CA LYS A 194 17.09 11.59 7.49
C LYS A 194 15.96 12.62 7.46
N GLN A 195 15.94 13.50 8.46
CA GLN A 195 15.04 14.65 8.49
C GLN A 195 15.65 15.79 7.66
N GLY A 196 15.31 15.87 6.37
CA GLY A 196 15.80 16.92 5.46
C GLY A 196 16.02 16.41 4.04
N ARG A 197 16.64 17.26 3.20
CA ARG A 197 17.00 16.85 1.84
C ARG A 197 18.17 15.87 1.87
N LEU A 198 18.07 14.82 1.06
CA LEU A 198 19.18 13.93 0.76
C LEU A 198 20.21 14.67 -0.10
N THR A 199 21.49 14.38 0.11
CA THR A 199 22.53 14.76 -0.86
C THR A 199 22.38 13.92 -2.13
N THR A 200 23.04 14.32 -3.21
CA THR A 200 23.05 13.55 -4.46
C THR A 200 23.55 12.13 -4.22
N GLU A 201 24.61 11.96 -3.43
CA GLU A 201 25.23 10.67 -3.12
C GLU A 201 24.30 9.80 -2.26
N GLU A 202 23.66 10.39 -1.25
CA GLU A 202 22.67 9.68 -0.43
C GLU A 202 21.45 9.24 -1.27
N PHE A 203 21.05 10.05 -2.24
CA PHE A 203 19.95 9.71 -3.14
C PHE A 203 20.30 8.56 -4.09
N GLU A 204 21.57 8.40 -4.49
CA GLU A 204 22.00 7.21 -5.26
C GLU A 204 21.81 5.90 -4.46
N PHE A 205 22.04 5.91 -3.14
CA PHE A 205 21.71 4.76 -2.28
C PHE A 205 20.22 4.48 -2.26
N VAL A 206 19.39 5.53 -2.24
CA VAL A 206 17.93 5.35 -2.33
C VAL A 206 17.56 4.74 -3.66
N LYS A 207 18.06 5.21 -4.80
CA LYS A 207 17.74 4.62 -6.12
C LYS A 207 18.03 3.11 -6.19
N ALA A 208 19.11 2.67 -5.54
CA ALA A 208 19.54 1.27 -5.55
C ALA A 208 18.50 0.28 -4.99
N HIS A 209 17.55 0.73 -4.16
CA HIS A 209 16.51 -0.14 -3.59
C HIS A 209 15.65 -0.81 -4.68
N THR A 210 15.33 -0.06 -5.74
CA THR A 210 14.52 -0.55 -6.87
C THR A 210 15.22 -1.68 -7.62
N ALA A 211 16.54 -1.63 -7.72
CA ALA A 211 17.36 -2.64 -8.40
C ALA A 211 17.62 -3.88 -7.52
N PHE A 212 17.59 -3.72 -6.20
CA PHE A 212 17.87 -4.81 -5.26
C PHE A 212 16.89 -5.98 -5.42
N TYR A 213 15.60 -5.67 -5.60
CA TYR A 213 14.58 -6.70 -5.83
C TYR A 213 14.92 -7.58 -7.05
N SER A 214 15.33 -6.94 -8.15
CA SER A 214 15.69 -7.65 -9.37
C SER A 214 16.85 -8.62 -9.20
N LYS A 215 17.79 -8.28 -8.31
CA LYS A 215 18.90 -9.16 -7.95
C LYS A 215 18.48 -10.32 -7.04
N GLU A 216 17.65 -10.04 -6.04
CA GLU A 216 17.26 -11.02 -5.01
C GLU A 216 16.32 -12.12 -5.57
N PHE A 217 15.45 -11.76 -6.51
CA PHE A 217 14.42 -12.66 -7.07
C PHE A 217 14.69 -13.02 -8.55
N ASN A 218 15.95 -12.98 -8.99
CA ASN A 218 16.29 -13.21 -10.39
C ASN A 218 15.94 -14.62 -10.91
N ASP A 219 16.01 -15.62 -10.02
CA ASP A 219 15.85 -17.04 -10.37
C ASP A 219 14.45 -17.59 -10.04
N CYS A 220 13.46 -16.71 -9.84
CA CYS A 220 12.09 -17.10 -9.56
C CYS A 220 11.27 -17.28 -10.86
N ASP A 221 10.08 -17.88 -10.77
CA ASP A 221 9.24 -18.24 -11.92
C ASP A 221 8.76 -17.03 -12.79
N LYS A 222 7.99 -17.31 -13.84
CA LYS A 222 7.46 -16.28 -14.76
C LYS A 222 6.57 -15.23 -14.08
N MET A 223 5.84 -15.59 -13.02
CA MET A 223 5.05 -14.60 -12.29
C MET A 223 5.99 -13.62 -11.58
N HIS A 224 7.12 -14.10 -11.04
CA HIS A 224 8.14 -13.24 -10.46
C HIS A 224 8.84 -12.34 -11.46
N TYR A 225 8.99 -12.78 -12.71
CA TYR A 225 9.54 -11.93 -13.76
C TYR A 225 8.74 -10.64 -13.94
N LEU A 226 7.40 -10.72 -14.00
CA LEU A 226 6.54 -9.54 -14.12
C LEU A 226 6.50 -8.74 -12.82
N VAL A 227 6.43 -9.41 -11.66
CA VAL A 227 6.50 -8.72 -10.36
C VAL A 227 7.77 -7.89 -10.26
N ARG A 228 8.90 -8.44 -10.71
CA ARG A 228 10.20 -7.77 -10.78
C ARG A 228 10.19 -6.54 -11.66
N ILE A 229 9.65 -6.64 -12.88
CA ILE A 229 9.56 -5.50 -13.79
C ILE A 229 8.74 -4.39 -13.16
N VAL A 230 7.56 -4.73 -12.65
CA VAL A 230 6.63 -3.75 -12.07
C VAL A 230 7.23 -3.10 -10.82
N THR A 231 7.85 -3.89 -9.94
CA THR A 231 8.57 -3.39 -8.77
C THR A 231 9.79 -2.56 -9.13
N GLN A 232 10.52 -2.86 -10.21
CA GLN A 232 11.68 -2.05 -10.58
C GLN A 232 11.27 -0.68 -11.15
N GLN A 233 10.11 -0.60 -11.80
CA GLN A 233 9.67 0.58 -12.55
C GLN A 233 8.78 1.56 -11.75
N HIS A 234 8.47 1.29 -10.49
CA HIS A 234 7.51 2.10 -9.72
C HIS A 234 7.95 3.56 -9.46
N HIS A 235 9.24 3.87 -9.64
CA HIS A 235 9.79 5.23 -9.57
C HIS A 235 10.18 5.82 -10.94
N GLU A 236 9.81 5.14 -12.02
CA GLU A 236 9.95 5.71 -13.36
C GLU A 236 9.00 6.90 -13.54
N ARG A 237 9.27 7.73 -14.54
CA ARG A 237 8.45 8.91 -14.84
C ARG A 237 8.21 9.01 -16.33
N PHE A 238 7.01 9.40 -16.75
CA PHE A 238 6.64 9.42 -18.17
C PHE A 238 7.57 10.24 -19.07
N ASN A 239 8.25 11.25 -18.51
CA ASN A 239 9.22 12.09 -19.20
C ASN A 239 10.66 11.53 -19.22
N GLY A 240 10.92 10.35 -18.65
CA GLY A 240 12.25 9.74 -18.55
C GLY A 240 13.11 10.26 -17.40
N SER A 241 12.60 11.17 -16.55
CA SER A 241 13.36 11.70 -15.41
C SER A 241 13.29 10.81 -14.15
N GLY A 242 12.74 9.59 -14.29
CA GLY A 242 12.62 8.62 -13.21
C GLY A 242 13.86 7.75 -13.05
N TYR A 243 13.74 6.72 -12.21
CA TYR A 243 14.83 5.77 -11.94
C TYR A 243 14.24 4.36 -11.69
N PRO A 244 15.03 3.29 -11.82
CA PRO A 244 16.48 3.25 -12.09
C PRO A 244 16.89 3.25 -13.56
N LEU A 245 15.95 3.07 -14.49
CA LEU A 245 16.24 2.86 -15.92
C LEU A 245 16.03 4.13 -16.76
N GLY A 246 15.29 5.12 -16.25
CA GLY A 246 15.04 6.37 -16.98
C GLY A 246 14.07 6.19 -18.15
N LEU A 247 13.07 5.32 -17.96
CA LEU A 247 12.13 4.91 -19.00
C LEU A 247 11.15 6.03 -19.34
N LYS A 248 10.80 6.15 -20.61
CA LYS A 248 9.69 6.99 -21.07
C LYS A 248 8.38 6.22 -21.02
N LYS A 249 7.26 6.94 -21.07
CA LYS A 249 5.89 6.40 -20.93
C LYS A 249 5.62 5.07 -21.67
N HIS A 250 6.11 4.93 -22.91
CA HIS A 250 5.84 3.75 -23.75
C HIS A 250 6.72 2.54 -23.41
N GLU A 251 7.78 2.74 -22.63
CA GLU A 251 8.72 1.70 -22.18
C GLU A 251 8.33 1.17 -20.79
N ILE A 252 7.52 1.92 -20.04
CA ILE A 252 7.03 1.54 -18.70
C ILE A 252 5.87 0.56 -18.84
N HIS A 253 5.98 -0.57 -18.17
CA HIS A 253 4.97 -1.62 -18.17
C HIS A 253 3.63 -1.09 -17.64
N PRO A 254 2.47 -1.41 -18.27
CA PRO A 254 1.17 -0.86 -17.86
C PRO A 254 0.84 -1.03 -16.37
N LEU A 255 1.15 -2.21 -15.80
CA LEU A 255 0.95 -2.45 -14.37
C LEU A 255 1.87 -1.59 -13.48
N ALA A 256 3.07 -1.24 -13.93
CA ALA A 256 3.93 -0.31 -13.20
C ALA A 256 3.33 1.10 -13.18
N GLN A 257 2.69 1.53 -14.29
CA GLN A 257 2.04 2.83 -14.38
C GLN A 257 0.91 3.01 -13.35
N ILE A 258 0.24 1.92 -12.95
CA ILE A 258 -0.79 1.94 -11.90
C ILE A 258 -0.18 2.20 -10.52
N MET A 259 1.03 1.71 -10.28
CA MET A 259 1.73 1.83 -8.99
C MET A 259 2.60 3.08 -8.87
N MET A 260 2.87 3.77 -9.96
CA MET A 260 3.76 4.94 -9.97
C MET A 260 3.27 6.04 -9.02
N VAL A 261 4.21 6.61 -8.26
CA VAL A 261 3.97 7.67 -7.24
C VAL A 261 4.65 8.97 -7.64
#